data_AF-A0A5C7LJD6-F1
#
_entry.id   AF-A0A5C7LJD6-F1
#
_cell.length_a   1.000
_cell.length_b   1.000
_cell.length_c   1.000
_cell.angle_alpha   90.00
_cell.angle_beta   90.00
_cell.angle_gamma   90.00
#
_symmetry.space_group_name_H-M   'P 1'
#
loop_
_entity.id
_entity.type
_entity.pdbx_description
1 polymer ?
#
loop_
_entity_poly.entity_id
_entity_poly.type
_entity_poly.pdbx_seq_one_letter_code
_entity_poly.pdbx_strand_id
1 'polypeptide(L)'
;MTNVLGDEAQYSSLAPVYEISQEQIPQDTGRFSIDFSLTDALDQDIIGMFSSLDEFNNYIGSPNQMFSEDYVDLENLQDIYFNRLTNKLNVRGFYDFYKWFNTNLGSLIEQLIPGKTSFDGINYVVTSHVLERNKVRYHSEDMYLGESNRNKQKEQLYLQLFTGILRKY
;
A
#
# COMPACT_ATOMS: atom_id res chain seq x y z
N MET A 1 -7.86 -6.65 37.20
CA MET A 1 -6.84 -7.08 36.24
C MET A 1 -7.50 -8.09 35.33
N THR A 2 -8.14 -7.62 34.26
CA THR A 2 -8.78 -8.47 33.25
C THR A 2 -7.76 -8.76 32.16
N ASN A 3 -7.65 -10.04 31.85
CA ASN A 3 -6.68 -10.64 30.95
C ASN A 3 -6.89 -10.09 29.53
N VAL A 4 -5.90 -9.39 28.97
CA VAL A 4 -5.92 -8.81 27.60
C VAL A 4 -5.51 -9.86 26.54
N LEU A 5 -5.45 -11.15 26.92
CA LEU A 5 -5.13 -12.28 26.04
C LEU A 5 -6.37 -12.88 25.35
N GLY A 6 -7.49 -12.16 25.30
CA GLY A 6 -8.81 -12.70 24.90
C GLY A 6 -9.20 -12.57 23.43
N ASP A 7 -8.48 -11.77 22.61
CA ASP A 7 -8.96 -11.44 21.25
C ASP A 7 -8.41 -12.35 20.14
N GLU A 8 -7.35 -13.12 20.36
CA GLU A 8 -6.84 -14.02 19.32
C GLU A 8 -7.72 -15.27 19.12
N ALA A 9 -8.59 -15.58 20.09
CA ALA A 9 -9.54 -16.68 20.00
C ALA A 9 -10.75 -16.38 19.10
N GLN A 10 -10.98 -15.12 18.71
CA GLN A 10 -12.16 -14.76 17.89
C GLN A 10 -12.04 -15.27 16.44
N TYR A 11 -10.81 -15.49 15.94
CA TYR A 11 -10.57 -15.95 14.57
C TYR A 11 -10.26 -17.44 14.46
N SER A 12 -10.28 -18.18 15.57
CA SER A 12 -9.94 -19.60 15.60
C SER A 12 -11.16 -20.45 15.99
N SER A 13 -11.66 -21.24 15.04
CA SER A 13 -12.65 -22.28 15.30
C SER A 13 -11.97 -23.64 15.38
N LEU A 14 -12.40 -24.47 16.34
CA LEU A 14 -11.90 -25.84 16.47
C LEU A 14 -12.40 -26.68 15.28
N ALA A 15 -11.47 -27.31 14.57
CA ALA A 15 -11.79 -28.18 13.45
C ALA A 15 -12.56 -29.44 13.91
N PRO A 16 -13.45 -30.01 13.05
CA PRO A 16 -13.77 -29.60 11.69
C PRO A 16 -14.81 -28.46 11.60
N VAL A 17 -14.56 -27.51 10.70
CA VAL A 17 -15.42 -26.33 10.46
C VAL A 17 -16.24 -26.58 9.20
N TYR A 18 -17.56 -26.59 9.31
CA TYR A 18 -18.47 -26.86 8.20
C TYR A 18 -19.21 -25.63 7.67
N GLU A 19 -19.13 -24.50 8.37
CA GLU A 19 -19.81 -23.25 8.04
C GLU A 19 -18.84 -22.08 8.10
N ILE A 20 -19.01 -21.14 7.17
CA ILE A 20 -18.23 -19.91 7.09
C ILE A 20 -18.88 -18.90 8.04
N SER A 21 -18.10 -18.21 8.88
CA SER A 21 -18.65 -17.14 9.74
C SER A 21 -19.24 -16.00 8.89
N GLN A 22 -20.27 -15.32 9.38
CA GLN A 22 -20.93 -14.25 8.61
C GLN A 22 -19.98 -13.11 8.22
N GLU A 23 -18.94 -12.87 9.02
CA GLU A 23 -17.89 -11.88 8.77
C GLU A 23 -16.93 -12.26 7.64
N GLN A 24 -16.79 -13.56 7.39
CA GLN A 24 -15.98 -14.11 6.28
C GLN A 24 -16.76 -14.19 4.97
N ILE A 25 -18.07 -13.91 4.97
CA ILE A 25 -18.84 -13.79 3.73
C ILE A 25 -18.41 -12.49 3.05
N PRO A 26 -17.82 -12.55 1.84
CA PRO A 26 -17.39 -11.35 1.14
C PRO A 26 -18.60 -10.46 0.86
N GLN A 27 -18.53 -9.21 1.30
CA GLN A 27 -19.54 -8.20 1.01
C GLN A 27 -19.18 -7.55 -0.32
N ASP A 28 -20.03 -7.73 -1.33
CA ASP A 28 -19.86 -7.06 -2.62
C ASP A 28 -20.20 -5.57 -2.48
N THR A 29 -19.24 -4.70 -2.80
CA THR A 29 -19.42 -3.25 -2.79
C THR A 29 -19.38 -2.72 -4.21
N GLY A 30 -20.47 -2.11 -4.66
CA GLY A 30 -20.54 -1.47 -5.98
C GLY A 30 -19.81 -0.12 -6.08
N ARG A 31 -18.70 0.06 -5.37
CA ARG A 31 -17.92 1.31 -5.39
C ARG A 31 -17.14 1.42 -6.69
N PHE A 32 -17.14 2.60 -7.27
CA PHE A 32 -16.43 2.90 -8.50
C PHE A 32 -15.75 4.27 -8.40
N SER A 33 -14.47 4.35 -8.75
CA SER A 33 -13.69 5.59 -8.84
C SER A 33 -12.89 5.61 -10.14
N ILE A 34 -12.54 6.81 -10.59
CA ILE A 34 -11.60 6.99 -11.71
C ILE A 34 -10.41 7.76 -11.17
N ASP A 35 -9.26 7.11 -11.14
CA ASP A 35 -8.06 7.68 -10.51
C ASP A 35 -7.02 8.01 -11.58
N PHE A 36 -6.57 9.27 -11.59
CA PHE A 36 -5.47 9.74 -12.41
C PHE A 36 -4.20 9.76 -11.58
N SER A 37 -3.18 9.04 -12.06
CA SER A 37 -1.88 9.03 -11.42
C SER A 37 -0.77 9.40 -12.40
N LEU A 38 0.11 10.32 -12.00
CA LEU A 38 1.31 10.63 -12.76
C LEU A 38 2.34 9.49 -12.67
N THR A 39 2.36 8.78 -11.54
CA THR A 39 3.28 7.67 -11.33
C THR A 39 2.95 6.48 -12.21
N ASP A 40 1.70 6.29 -12.65
CA ASP A 40 1.36 5.26 -13.63
C ASP A 40 2.05 5.51 -14.98
N ALA A 41 2.04 6.76 -15.46
CA ALA A 41 2.78 7.14 -16.67
C ALA A 41 4.30 6.95 -16.51
N LEU A 42 4.82 7.23 -15.31
CA LEU A 42 6.22 6.99 -14.96
C LEU A 42 6.55 5.49 -14.96
N ASP A 43 5.71 4.67 -14.34
CA ASP A 43 5.86 3.23 -14.23
C ASP A 43 5.83 2.57 -15.61
N GLN A 44 4.94 3.02 -16.51
CA GLN A 44 4.91 2.55 -17.89
C GLN A 44 6.20 2.87 -18.66
N ASP A 45 6.78 4.06 -18.46
CA ASP A 45 8.07 4.42 -19.07
C ASP A 45 9.22 3.58 -18.49
N ILE A 46 9.26 3.41 -17.17
CA ILE A 46 10.27 2.58 -16.49
C ILE A 46 10.19 1.13 -16.99
N ILE A 47 9.01 0.52 -16.98
CA ILE A 47 8.82 -0.85 -17.46
C ILE A 47 9.15 -0.97 -18.95
N GLY A 48 8.83 0.05 -19.74
CA GLY A 48 9.16 0.12 -21.18
C GLY A 48 10.65 0.14 -21.50
N MET A 49 11.53 0.42 -20.52
CA MET A 49 12.99 0.32 -20.72
C MET A 49 13.50 -1.12 -20.77
N PHE A 50 12.75 -2.05 -20.19
CA PHE A 50 13.17 -3.43 -20.09
C PHE A 50 12.71 -4.22 -21.31
N SER A 51 13.58 -5.11 -21.79
CA SER A 51 13.20 -6.05 -22.84
C SER A 51 12.39 -7.24 -22.30
N SER A 52 12.59 -7.61 -21.02
CA SER A 52 11.83 -8.63 -20.32
C SER A 52 11.73 -8.28 -18.83
N LEU A 53 10.85 -8.95 -18.08
CA LEU A 53 10.69 -8.76 -16.64
C LEU A 53 11.64 -9.63 -15.80
N ASP A 54 12.52 -10.41 -16.43
CA ASP A 54 13.38 -11.36 -15.73
C ASP A 54 14.44 -10.65 -14.89
N GLU A 55 15.06 -9.60 -15.43
CA GLU A 55 16.01 -8.77 -14.68
C GLU A 55 15.33 -8.07 -13.50
N PHE A 56 14.15 -7.51 -13.73
CA PHE A 56 13.36 -6.86 -12.69
C PHE A 56 12.97 -7.85 -11.57
N ASN A 57 12.56 -9.07 -11.94
CA ASN A 57 12.28 -10.14 -10.98
C ASN A 57 13.53 -10.51 -10.16
N ASN A 58 14.71 -10.53 -10.77
CA ASN A 58 15.95 -10.80 -10.05
C ASN A 58 16.31 -9.67 -9.06
N TYR A 59 16.06 -8.41 -9.41
CA TYR A 59 16.32 -7.28 -8.51
C TYR A 59 15.48 -7.33 -7.22
N ILE A 60 14.30 -7.96 -7.26
CA ILE A 60 13.39 -8.04 -6.11
C ILE A 60 13.44 -9.42 -5.43
N GLY A 61 13.69 -10.48 -6.21
CA GLY A 61 13.52 -11.87 -5.79
C GLY A 61 14.82 -12.67 -5.64
N SER A 62 15.98 -12.04 -5.84
CA SER A 62 17.24 -12.77 -5.78
C SER A 62 17.54 -13.29 -4.35
N PRO A 63 17.94 -14.57 -4.20
CA PRO A 63 18.10 -15.19 -2.88
C PRO A 63 19.26 -14.62 -2.08
N ASN A 64 20.28 -14.06 -2.74
CA ASN A 64 21.38 -13.34 -2.10
C ASN A 64 20.90 -12.08 -1.37
N GLN A 65 19.81 -11.46 -1.82
CA GLN A 65 19.27 -10.26 -1.19
C GLN A 65 18.25 -10.58 -0.08
N MET A 66 17.93 -11.84 0.23
CA MET A 66 16.89 -12.17 1.23
C MET A 66 17.07 -11.48 2.59
N PHE A 67 18.32 -11.34 3.06
CA PHE A 67 18.64 -10.70 4.35
C PHE A 67 19.08 -9.23 4.22
N SER A 68 19.11 -8.68 3.02
CA SER A 68 19.42 -7.26 2.82
C SER A 68 18.26 -6.39 3.30
N GLU A 69 18.56 -5.26 3.94
CA GLU A 69 17.56 -4.28 4.40
C GLU A 69 16.85 -3.64 3.21
N ASP A 70 17.58 -3.37 2.12
CA ASP A 70 17.08 -2.67 0.93
C ASP A 70 17.30 -3.49 -0.35
N TYR A 71 16.66 -3.04 -1.44
CA TYR A 71 16.85 -3.56 -2.80
C TYR A 71 17.93 -2.74 -3.53
N VAL A 72 19.20 -3.07 -3.26
CA VAL A 72 20.36 -2.31 -3.76
C VAL A 72 20.34 -2.13 -5.28
N ASP A 73 20.00 -3.19 -6.02
CA ASP A 73 19.95 -3.11 -7.49
C ASP A 73 18.80 -2.22 -8.00
N LEU A 74 17.70 -2.14 -7.25
CA LEU A 74 16.56 -1.30 -7.58
C LEU A 74 16.87 0.18 -7.35
N GLU A 75 17.61 0.50 -6.29
CA GLU A 75 18.13 1.85 -6.00
C GLU A 75 19.12 2.30 -7.08
N ASN A 76 20.07 1.42 -7.45
CA ASN A 76 21.00 1.71 -8.55
C ASN A 76 20.26 1.98 -9.87
N LEU A 77 19.22 1.20 -10.17
CA LEU A 77 18.40 1.41 -11.35
C LEU A 77 17.62 2.73 -11.28
N GLN A 78 17.09 3.08 -10.12
CA GLN A 78 16.43 4.36 -9.88
C GLN A 78 17.37 5.52 -10.23
N ASP A 79 18.60 5.48 -9.74
CA ASP A 79 19.61 6.49 -10.05
C ASP A 79 19.92 6.56 -11.54
N ILE A 80 20.13 5.41 -12.20
CA ILE A 80 20.39 5.36 -13.64
C ILE A 80 19.22 5.97 -14.43
N TYR A 81 17.99 5.64 -14.04
CA TYR A 81 16.79 6.13 -14.69
C TYR A 81 16.65 7.66 -14.56
N PHE A 82 16.72 8.19 -13.34
CA PHE A 82 16.54 9.63 -13.11
C PHE A 82 17.72 10.46 -13.61
N ASN A 83 18.94 9.90 -13.67
CA ASN A 83 20.07 10.59 -14.32
C ASN A 83 19.90 10.70 -15.85
N ARG A 84 19.15 9.79 -16.47
CA ARG A 84 18.85 9.84 -17.91
C ARG A 84 17.78 10.88 -18.25
N LEU A 85 16.90 11.21 -17.31
CA LEU A 85 15.84 12.19 -17.50
C LEU A 85 16.42 13.60 -17.71
N THR A 86 16.33 14.09 -18.95
CA THR A 86 16.85 15.42 -19.33
C THR A 86 15.98 16.56 -18.78
N ASN A 87 14.69 16.31 -18.54
CA ASN A 87 13.72 17.30 -18.09
C ASN A 87 13.03 16.85 -16.81
N LYS A 88 12.63 17.83 -15.98
CA LYS A 88 11.79 17.56 -14.81
C LYS A 88 10.39 17.13 -15.25
N LEU A 89 9.82 16.17 -14.52
CA LEU A 89 8.43 15.75 -14.68
C LEU A 89 7.47 16.95 -14.51
N ASN A 90 6.58 17.15 -15.48
CA ASN A 90 5.62 18.26 -15.44
C ASN A 90 4.39 17.89 -14.60
N VAL A 91 4.56 17.84 -13.28
CA VAL A 91 3.48 17.53 -12.32
C VAL A 91 2.32 18.53 -12.46
N ARG A 92 2.64 19.81 -12.66
CA ARG A 92 1.63 20.87 -12.77
C ARG A 92 0.76 20.71 -14.01
N GLY A 93 1.36 20.43 -15.17
CA GLY A 93 0.62 20.21 -16.41
C GLY A 93 -0.33 19.01 -16.31
N PHE A 94 0.11 17.93 -15.63
CA PHE A 94 -0.74 16.77 -15.39
C PHE A 94 -1.91 17.11 -14.45
N TYR A 95 -1.66 17.86 -13.38
CA TYR A 95 -2.71 18.33 -12.48
C TYR A 95 -3.71 19.26 -13.20
N ASP A 96 -3.23 20.18 -14.03
CA ASP A 96 -4.06 21.09 -14.82
C ASP A 96 -4.93 20.30 -15.82
N PHE A 97 -4.38 19.24 -16.43
CA PHE A 97 -5.15 18.30 -17.25
C PHE A 97 -6.22 17.57 -16.46
N TYR A 98 -5.89 17.00 -15.30
CA TYR A 98 -6.86 16.35 -14.42
C TYR A 98 -8.01 17.31 -14.06
N LYS A 99 -7.68 18.54 -13.68
CA LYS A 99 -8.67 19.57 -13.35
C LYS A 99 -9.58 19.88 -14.53
N TRP A 100 -9.00 20.05 -15.72
CA TRP A 100 -9.76 20.26 -16.95
C TRP A 100 -10.66 19.05 -17.26
N PHE A 101 -10.14 17.83 -17.15
CA PHE A 101 -10.90 16.60 -17.41
C PHE A 101 -12.10 16.48 -16.48
N ASN A 102 -11.88 16.64 -15.18
CA ASN A 102 -12.96 16.58 -14.18
C ASN A 102 -14.02 17.67 -14.41
N THR A 103 -13.60 18.90 -14.74
CA THR A 103 -14.53 20.02 -14.97
C THR A 103 -15.40 19.83 -16.22
N ASN A 104 -14.83 19.30 -17.31
CA ASN A 104 -15.54 19.20 -18.59
C ASN A 104 -16.26 17.87 -18.79
N LEU A 105 -15.73 16.77 -18.24
CA LEU A 105 -16.23 15.42 -18.46
C LEU A 105 -16.81 14.78 -17.21
N GLY A 106 -16.59 15.34 -16.01
CA GLY A 106 -17.08 14.76 -14.75
C GLY A 106 -18.59 14.52 -14.75
N SER A 107 -19.38 15.53 -15.16
CA SER A 107 -20.84 15.41 -15.20
C SER A 107 -21.35 14.45 -16.29
N LEU A 108 -20.58 14.27 -17.38
CA LEU A 108 -20.92 13.31 -18.42
C LEU A 108 -20.64 11.88 -17.95
N ILE A 109 -19.49 11.67 -17.31
CA ILE A 109 -19.09 10.39 -16.76
C ILE A 109 -20.09 9.92 -15.70
N GLU A 110 -20.51 10.82 -14.80
CA GLU A 110 -21.51 10.52 -13.78
C GLU A 110 -22.84 10.02 -14.38
N GLN A 111 -23.24 10.52 -15.55
CA GLN A 111 -24.44 10.07 -16.26
C GLN A 111 -24.27 8.71 -16.96
N LEU A 112 -23.05 8.34 -17.33
CA LEU A 112 -22.74 7.06 -17.98
C LEU A 112 -22.62 5.90 -16.97
N ILE A 113 -22.33 6.23 -15.72
CA ILE A 113 -22.16 5.24 -14.66
C ILE A 113 -23.52 4.64 -14.28
N PRO A 114 -23.64 3.31 -14.16
CA PRO A 114 -24.89 2.67 -13.77
C PRO A 114 -25.35 3.12 -12.39
N GLY A 115 -26.64 3.44 -12.23
CA GLY A 115 -27.20 3.89 -10.96
C GLY A 115 -27.14 2.88 -9.79
N LYS A 116 -26.78 1.61 -10.06
CA LYS A 116 -26.51 0.59 -9.01
C LYS A 116 -25.14 0.81 -8.33
N THR A 117 -24.23 1.53 -8.96
CA THR A 117 -22.88 1.76 -8.43
C THR A 117 -22.80 3.05 -7.63
N SER A 118 -21.98 3.04 -6.58
CA SER A 118 -21.63 4.24 -5.80
C SER A 118 -20.41 4.87 -6.44
N PHE A 119 -20.58 6.00 -7.11
CA PHE A 119 -19.46 6.71 -7.72
C PHE A 119 -18.74 7.57 -6.67
N ASP A 120 -17.49 7.22 -6.37
CA ASP A 120 -16.63 7.93 -5.43
C ASP A 120 -15.87 9.10 -6.09
N GLY A 121 -16.08 9.33 -7.39
CA GLY A 121 -15.60 10.49 -8.12
C GLY A 121 -14.33 10.26 -8.95
N ILE A 122 -13.82 11.35 -9.51
CA ILE A 122 -12.57 11.38 -10.27
C ILE A 122 -11.47 11.94 -9.38
N ASN A 123 -10.50 11.12 -8.99
CA ASN A 123 -9.45 11.51 -8.07
C ASN A 123 -8.11 11.73 -8.78
N TYR A 124 -7.31 12.60 -8.18
CA TYR A 124 -5.89 12.70 -8.49
C TYR A 124 -5.12 12.00 -7.38
N VAL A 125 -4.47 10.89 -7.72
CA VAL A 125 -3.77 10.03 -6.76
C VAL A 125 -2.28 10.16 -7.00
N VAL A 126 -1.54 10.34 -5.91
CA VAL A 126 -0.08 10.32 -5.91
C VAL A 126 0.34 9.05 -5.18
N THR A 127 0.95 8.12 -5.91
CA THR A 127 1.49 6.88 -5.34
C THR A 127 3.01 6.90 -5.39
N SER A 128 3.64 5.94 -4.73
CA SER A 128 5.04 5.58 -5.02
C SER A 128 5.14 4.89 -6.37
N HIS A 129 6.30 5.02 -7.02
CA HIS A 129 6.58 4.36 -8.30
C HIS A 129 7.25 2.99 -8.10
N VAL A 130 7.38 2.22 -9.18
CA VAL A 130 7.81 0.81 -9.15
C VAL A 130 9.21 0.58 -8.56
N LEU A 131 10.10 1.58 -8.63
CA LEU A 131 11.48 1.47 -8.10
C LEU A 131 11.62 1.94 -6.64
N GLU A 132 10.58 2.56 -6.07
CA GLU A 132 10.54 3.01 -4.66
C GLU A 132 10.02 1.92 -3.71
N ARG A 133 10.05 0.66 -4.14
CA ARG A 133 9.46 -0.45 -3.40
C ARG A 133 10.14 -0.63 -2.04
N ASN A 134 9.35 -0.57 -0.97
CA ASN A 134 9.84 -0.85 0.37
C ASN A 134 10.03 -2.36 0.60
N LYS A 135 11.02 -2.70 1.43
CA LYS A 135 11.32 -4.08 1.81
C LYS A 135 11.03 -4.32 3.29
N VAL A 136 10.51 -5.50 3.60
CA VAL A 136 10.38 -5.95 4.99
C VAL A 136 11.75 -6.47 5.44
N ARG A 137 12.28 -5.88 6.51
CA ARG A 137 13.57 -6.28 7.08
C ARG A 137 13.45 -7.63 7.78
N TYR A 138 14.21 -8.61 7.32
CA TYR A 138 14.39 -9.86 8.05
C TYR A 138 15.47 -9.68 9.11
N HIS A 139 15.05 -9.60 10.38
CA HIS A 139 15.95 -9.51 11.53
C HIS A 139 16.61 -10.86 11.84
N SER A 140 17.41 -11.39 10.91
CA SER A 140 18.12 -12.65 11.08
C SER A 140 19.20 -12.56 12.14
N GLU A 141 19.72 -11.36 12.42
CA GLU A 141 20.70 -11.11 13.49
C GLU A 141 20.16 -11.47 14.88
N ASP A 142 18.86 -11.33 15.08
CA ASP A 142 18.20 -11.58 16.36
C ASP A 142 17.67 -13.02 16.50
N MET A 143 17.89 -13.88 15.50
CA MET A 143 17.36 -15.26 15.49
C MET A 143 17.94 -16.13 16.61
N TYR A 144 19.15 -15.81 17.07
CA TYR A 144 19.81 -16.49 18.18
C TYR A 144 19.42 -15.93 19.56
N LEU A 145 18.73 -14.79 19.59
CA LEU A 145 18.28 -14.17 20.85
C LEU A 145 16.98 -14.83 21.29
N GLY A 146 16.89 -15.16 22.59
CA GLY A 146 15.62 -15.59 23.18
C GLY A 146 14.57 -14.47 23.12
N GLU A 147 13.29 -14.85 23.17
CA GLU A 147 12.13 -13.94 23.05
C GLU A 147 12.22 -12.68 23.92
N SER A 148 12.86 -12.77 25.10
CA SER A 148 13.03 -11.64 26.00
C SER A 148 13.96 -10.54 25.46
N ASN A 149 14.99 -10.93 24.70
CA ASN A 149 16.06 -10.05 24.19
C ASN A 149 15.88 -9.65 22.72
N ARG A 150 14.89 -10.21 22.00
CA ARG A 150 14.55 -9.83 20.62
C ARG A 150 13.95 -8.42 20.64
N ASN A 151 14.81 -7.42 20.49
CA ASN A 151 14.54 -6.05 20.98
C ASN A 151 13.71 -5.16 20.06
N LYS A 152 13.31 -5.61 18.86
CA LYS A 152 12.77 -4.70 17.84
C LYS A 152 11.28 -4.87 17.49
N GLN A 153 10.59 -5.88 18.03
CA GLN A 153 9.13 -6.05 17.85
C GLN A 153 8.29 -5.71 19.09
N LYS A 154 8.91 -5.30 20.20
CA LYS A 154 8.18 -4.62 21.27
C LYS A 154 7.96 -3.17 20.86
N GLU A 155 7.07 -2.94 19.90
CA GLU A 155 6.53 -1.60 19.67
C GLU A 155 5.99 -1.11 21.03
N GLN A 156 6.67 -0.12 21.61
CA GLN A 156 6.19 0.50 22.82
C GLN A 156 4.95 1.31 22.45
N LEU A 157 3.78 0.70 22.57
CA LEU A 157 2.51 1.38 22.42
C LEU A 157 2.36 2.37 23.58
N TYR A 158 2.59 3.65 23.30
CA TYR A 158 2.31 4.73 24.23
C TYR A 158 0.79 4.92 24.32
N LEU A 159 0.15 4.19 25.24
CA LEU A 159 -1.27 4.35 25.54
C LEU A 159 -1.46 5.50 26.53
N GLN A 160 -2.19 6.54 26.10
CA GLN A 160 -2.64 7.60 27.00
C GLN A 160 -4.11 7.37 27.36
N LEU A 161 -4.37 7.05 28.64
CA LEU A 161 -5.73 6.92 29.16
C LEU A 161 -6.21 8.26 29.73
N PHE A 162 -7.18 8.86 29.06
CA PHE A 162 -7.93 9.99 29.63
C PHE A 162 -9.09 9.45 30.47
N THR A 163 -8.99 9.61 31.79
CA THR A 163 -10.08 9.29 32.71
C THR A 163 -10.66 10.59 33.27
N GLY A 164 -11.99 10.70 33.27
CA GLY A 164 -12.71 11.86 33.76
C GLY A 164 -14.06 11.43 34.34
N ILE A 165 -14.45 12.03 35.46
CA ILE A 165 -15.74 11.80 36.09
C ILE A 165 -16.64 12.98 35.76
N LEU A 166 -17.66 12.75 34.92
CA LEU A 166 -18.68 13.75 34.65
C LEU A 166 -19.72 13.73 35.77
N ARG A 167 -19.79 14.83 36.53
CA ARG A 167 -20.93 15.12 37.39
C ARG A 167 -21.88 16.05 36.65
N LYS A 168 -23.11 15.58 36.45
CA LYS A 168 -24.22 16.37 35.93
C LYS A 168 -24.77 17.24 37.07
N TYR A 169 -24.96 18.53 36.79
CA TYR A 169 -25.77 19.44 37.60
C TYR A 169 -27.25 19.23 37.31
#